data_AF-A0A453KE93-F1
#
_entry.id   AF-A0A453KE93-F1
#
_cell.length_a   1.000
_cell.length_b   1.000
_cell.length_c   1.000
_cell.angle_alpha   90.00
_cell.angle_beta   90.00
_cell.angle_gamma   90.00
#
_symmetry.space_group_name_H-M   'P 1'
#
loop_
_entity.id
_entity.type
_entity.pdbx_description
1 polymer ?
#
loop_
_entity_poly.entity_id
_entity_poly.type
_entity_poly.pdbx_seq_one_letter_code
_entity_poly.pdbx_strand_id
1 'polypeptide(L)'
;AHQRHGGGTITNALSLFASRLSHHRFADEELRVLEAALSAGGDVAALLSTRSAARKLLRESVAGACAAAAVEGDGARLSVADFFARAFALSGDVESCLAMRYEALVLREAKYSDDLDLHVFHEEWLTFAQDSLDNGFYTIASKLVSVV
;
A
#
# COMPACT_ATOMS: atom_id res chain seq x y z
N ALA A 1 26.28 14.76 -33.09
CA ALA A 1 25.19 15.33 -32.28
C ALA A 1 24.75 14.29 -31.26
N HIS A 2 24.99 14.56 -29.98
CA HIS A 2 24.65 13.67 -28.87
C HIS A 2 23.19 13.92 -28.42
N GLN A 3 22.42 12.82 -28.35
CA GLN A 3 21.53 12.44 -27.24
C GLN A 3 20.45 13.41 -26.72
N ARG A 4 19.19 12.95 -26.77
CA ARG A 4 18.39 12.57 -25.57
C ARG A 4 16.99 12.10 -26.00
N HIS A 5 16.79 10.78 -26.03
CA HIS A 5 15.46 10.16 -26.14
C HIS A 5 15.27 9.28 -24.90
N GLY A 6 14.85 9.89 -23.79
CA GLY A 6 14.67 9.23 -22.49
C GLY A 6 13.33 9.52 -21.81
N GLY A 7 12.40 10.18 -22.52
CA GLY A 7 11.12 10.62 -21.95
C GLY A 7 9.93 9.68 -22.18
N GLY A 8 10.07 8.64 -23.01
CA GLY A 8 8.92 7.83 -23.47
C GLY A 8 8.47 6.70 -22.52
N THR A 9 9.34 6.21 -21.64
CA THR A 9 9.09 4.97 -20.88
C THR A 9 8.49 5.22 -19.49
N ILE A 10 8.85 6.34 -18.86
CA ILE A 10 8.49 6.68 -17.47
C ILE A 10 6.97 6.90 -17.33
N THR A 11 6.35 7.55 -18.32
CA THR A 11 4.91 7.83 -18.34
C THR A 11 4.06 6.57 -18.58
N ASN A 12 4.64 5.51 -19.16
CA ASN A 12 3.91 4.33 -19.60
C ASN A 12 3.63 3.36 -18.44
N ALA A 13 4.61 3.10 -17.58
CA ALA A 13 4.45 2.13 -16.48
C ALA A 13 3.46 2.60 -15.40
N LEU A 14 3.51 3.88 -15.00
CA LEU A 14 2.54 4.42 -14.03
C LEU A 14 1.13 4.52 -14.61
N SER A 15 0.99 4.84 -15.90
CA SER A 15 -0.31 4.84 -16.58
C SER A 15 -0.89 3.42 -16.71
N LEU A 16 -0.03 2.44 -16.99
CA LEU A 16 -0.42 1.03 -16.99
C LEU A 16 -0.87 0.59 -15.59
N PHE A 17 -0.15 0.98 -14.54
CA PHE A 17 -0.55 0.72 -13.17
C PHE A 17 -1.90 1.37 -12.84
N ALA A 18 -2.11 2.63 -13.22
CA ALA A 18 -3.39 3.32 -13.03
C ALA A 18 -4.55 2.63 -13.74
N SER A 19 -4.34 2.18 -14.98
CA SER A 19 -5.33 1.39 -15.72
C SER A 19 -5.67 0.09 -14.99
N ARG A 20 -4.67 -0.65 -14.50
CA ARG A 20 -4.90 -1.91 -13.76
C ARG A 20 -5.62 -1.68 -12.43
N LEU A 21 -5.28 -0.62 -11.70
CA LEU A 21 -6.01 -0.22 -10.48
C LEU A 21 -7.48 0.07 -10.77
N SER A 22 -7.79 0.75 -11.88
CA SER A 22 -9.18 1.04 -12.26
C SER A 22 -10.01 -0.21 -12.57
N HIS A 23 -9.34 -1.32 -12.90
CA HIS A 23 -9.95 -2.63 -13.09
C HIS A 23 -9.97 -3.48 -11.81
N HIS A 24 -9.72 -2.88 -10.64
CA HIS A 24 -9.69 -3.55 -9.33
C HIS A 24 -8.76 -4.77 -9.28
N ARG A 25 -7.63 -4.69 -10.00
CA ARG A 25 -6.61 -5.75 -9.95
C ARG A 25 -5.62 -5.47 -8.83
N PHE A 26 -5.61 -6.34 -7.83
CA PHE A 26 -4.81 -6.20 -6.62
C PHE A 26 -3.92 -7.42 -6.39
N ALA A 27 -2.96 -7.65 -7.29
CA ALA A 27 -2.03 -8.77 -7.19
C ALA A 27 -0.56 -8.31 -7.20
N ASP A 28 0.35 -9.26 -6.96
CA ASP A 28 1.80 -9.02 -6.98
C ASP A 28 2.29 -8.47 -8.32
N GLU A 29 1.64 -8.86 -9.43
CA GLU A 29 1.96 -8.36 -10.75
C GLU A 29 1.79 -6.84 -10.84
N GLU A 30 0.75 -6.28 -10.22
CA GLU A 30 0.51 -4.85 -10.19
C GLU A 30 1.53 -4.13 -9.31
N LEU A 31 1.94 -4.72 -8.19
CA LEU A 31 3.01 -4.18 -7.35
C LEU A 31 4.36 -4.13 -8.08
N ARG A 32 4.68 -5.15 -8.87
CA ARG A 32 5.88 -5.15 -9.73
C ARG A 32 5.84 -4.05 -10.79
N VAL A 33 4.66 -3.77 -11.36
CA VAL A 33 4.49 -2.66 -12.31
C VAL A 33 4.70 -1.32 -11.61
N LEU A 34 4.16 -1.15 -10.40
CA LEU A 34 4.40 0.04 -9.58
C LEU A 34 5.88 0.21 -9.26
N GLU A 35 6.55 -0.83 -8.77
CA GLU A 35 7.98 -0.79 -8.44
C GLU A 35 8.85 -0.44 -9.66
N ALA A 36 8.55 -1.01 -10.82
CA ALA A 36 9.20 -0.67 -12.07
C ALA A 36 8.99 0.79 -12.45
N ALA A 37 7.77 1.33 -12.28
CA ALA A 37 7.48 2.74 -12.51
C ALA A 37 8.27 3.65 -11.55
N LEU A 38 8.29 3.32 -10.26
CA LEU A 38 9.00 4.08 -9.23
C LEU A 38 10.52 4.07 -9.40
N SER A 39 11.06 3.03 -10.05
CA SER A 39 12.47 2.89 -10.39
C SER A 39 12.82 3.49 -11.76
N ALA A 40 11.82 3.78 -12.59
CA ALA A 40 12.00 4.38 -13.90
C ALA A 40 12.17 5.90 -13.78
N GLY A 41 13.40 6.38 -13.89
CA GLY A 41 13.70 7.81 -13.91
C GLY A 41 15.17 8.04 -14.21
N GLY A 42 15.47 8.96 -15.14
CA GLY A 42 16.85 9.29 -15.51
C GLY A 42 17.55 10.21 -14.51
N ASP A 43 16.80 10.84 -13.61
CA ASP A 43 17.29 11.73 -12.57
C ASP A 43 16.40 11.71 -11.31
N VAL A 44 16.90 12.31 -10.23
CA VAL A 44 16.23 12.35 -8.93
C VAL A 44 14.89 13.09 -9.00
N ALA A 45 14.80 14.17 -9.78
CA ALA A 45 13.59 14.98 -9.86
C ALA A 45 12.44 14.20 -10.53
N ALA A 46 12.74 13.46 -11.60
CA ALA A 46 11.80 12.55 -12.25
C ALA A 46 11.33 11.46 -11.28
N LEU A 47 12.25 10.82 -10.54
CA LEU A 47 11.91 9.79 -9.56
C LEU A 47 11.00 10.32 -8.43
N LEU A 48 11.26 11.53 -7.93
CA LEU A 48 10.43 12.18 -6.91
C LEU A 48 9.04 12.55 -7.47
N SER A 49 8.99 13.05 -8.70
CA SER A 49 7.73 13.35 -9.39
C SER A 49 6.88 12.10 -9.56
N THR A 50 7.47 11.00 -10.04
CA THR A 50 6.79 9.71 -10.19
C THR A 50 6.28 9.17 -8.85
N ARG A 51 7.09 9.22 -7.78
CA ARG A 51 6.62 8.85 -6.42
C ARG A 51 5.44 9.71 -5.97
N SER A 52 5.51 11.02 -6.18
CA SER A 52 4.42 11.93 -5.82
C SER A 52 3.12 11.60 -6.56
N ALA A 53 3.22 11.33 -7.87
CA ALA A 53 2.07 10.95 -8.69
C ALA A 53 1.49 9.59 -8.24
N ALA A 54 2.35 8.60 -7.97
CA ALA A 54 1.92 7.29 -7.47
C ALA A 54 1.18 7.39 -6.13
N ARG A 55 1.71 8.17 -5.16
CA ARG A 55 1.04 8.39 -3.88
C ARG A 55 -0.35 9.01 -4.05
N LYS A 56 -0.45 10.04 -4.88
CA LYS A 56 -1.74 10.69 -5.18
C LYS A 56 -2.74 9.68 -5.75
N LEU A 57 -2.33 8.92 -6.78
CA LEU A 57 -3.17 7.90 -7.41
C LEU A 57 -3.65 6.85 -6.40
N LEU A 58 -2.77 6.34 -5.55
CA LEU A 58 -3.12 5.34 -4.54
C LEU A 58 -4.12 5.88 -3.52
N ARG A 59 -3.91 7.10 -3.01
CA ARG A 59 -4.84 7.76 -2.08
C ARG A 59 -6.22 8.01 -2.69
N GLU A 60 -6.27 8.37 -3.98
CA GLU A 60 -7.53 8.56 -4.69
C GLU A 60 -8.27 7.23 -4.95
N SER A 61 -7.53 6.12 -5.06
CA SER A 61 -8.08 4.80 -5.40
C SER A 61 -8.54 3.99 -4.19
N VAL A 62 -7.87 4.14 -3.03
CA VAL A 62 -8.04 3.23 -1.89
C VAL A 62 -9.47 3.21 -1.34
N ALA A 63 -10.13 4.36 -1.21
CA ALA A 63 -11.48 4.42 -0.66
C ALA A 63 -12.49 3.65 -1.53
N GLY A 64 -12.39 3.79 -2.85
CA GLY A 64 -13.24 3.05 -3.80
C GLY A 64 -12.97 1.55 -3.78
N ALA A 65 -11.69 1.15 -3.70
CA ALA A 65 -11.30 -0.26 -3.57
C ALA A 65 -11.83 -0.88 -2.27
N CYS A 66 -11.69 -0.20 -1.14
CA CYS A 66 -12.23 -0.66 0.15
C CYS A 66 -13.75 -0.78 0.13
N ALA A 67 -14.45 0.18 -0.47
CA ALA A 67 -15.91 0.15 -0.59
C ALA A 67 -16.38 -1.05 -1.44
N ALA A 68 -15.71 -1.32 -2.56
CA ALA A 68 -16.02 -2.49 -3.40
C ALA A 68 -15.76 -3.81 -2.65
N ALA A 69 -14.60 -3.93 -2.00
CA ALA A 69 -14.25 -5.13 -1.24
C ALA A 69 -15.19 -5.39 -0.05
N ALA A 70 -15.72 -4.33 0.58
CA ALA A 70 -16.71 -4.47 1.64
C ALA A 70 -18.01 -5.16 1.20
N VAL A 71 -18.36 -5.09 -0.10
CA VAL A 71 -19.51 -5.79 -0.67
C VAL A 71 -19.18 -7.25 -1.01
N GLU A 72 -17.95 -7.52 -1.43
CA GLU A 72 -17.50 -8.86 -1.82
C GLU A 72 -17.26 -9.80 -0.63
N GLY A 73 -16.74 -9.27 0.49
CA GLY A 73 -16.57 -9.99 1.74
C GLY A 73 -15.19 -9.85 2.37
N ASP A 74 -14.99 -10.50 3.52
CA ASP A 74 -13.81 -10.30 4.36
C ASP A 74 -12.49 -10.70 3.67
N GLY A 75 -12.49 -11.74 2.83
CA GLY A 75 -11.28 -12.11 2.07
C GLY A 75 -10.85 -11.05 1.05
N ALA A 76 -11.81 -10.41 0.38
CA ALA A 76 -11.53 -9.32 -0.55
C ALA A 76 -11.02 -8.08 0.20
N ARG A 77 -11.62 -7.78 1.36
CA ARG A 77 -11.19 -6.67 2.23
C ARG A 77 -9.75 -6.86 2.68
N LEU A 78 -9.38 -8.08 3.09
CA LEU A 78 -8.01 -8.39 3.50
C LEU A 78 -7.03 -8.25 2.33
N SER A 79 -7.38 -8.79 1.16
CA SER A 79 -6.57 -8.71 -0.06
C SER A 79 -6.32 -7.25 -0.48
N VAL A 80 -7.35 -6.40 -0.44
CA VAL A 80 -7.23 -4.96 -0.71
C VAL A 80 -6.35 -4.29 0.33
N ALA A 81 -6.53 -4.59 1.61
CA ALA A 81 -5.73 -4.00 2.68
C ALA A 81 -4.24 -4.31 2.52
N ASP A 82 -3.90 -5.58 2.31
CA ASP A 82 -2.51 -6.03 2.12
C ASP A 82 -1.88 -5.43 0.86
N PHE A 83 -2.62 -5.39 -0.25
CA PHE A 83 -2.15 -4.79 -1.48
C PHE A 83 -1.82 -3.32 -1.30
N PHE A 84 -2.75 -2.52 -0.74
CA PHE A 84 -2.53 -1.08 -0.58
C PHE A 84 -1.46 -0.78 0.46
N ALA A 85 -1.36 -1.55 1.55
CA ALA A 85 -0.25 -1.44 2.50
C ALA A 85 1.11 -1.55 1.79
N ARG A 86 1.29 -2.57 0.95
CA ARG A 86 2.53 -2.79 0.18
C ARG A 86 2.74 -1.70 -0.87
N ALA A 87 1.70 -1.26 -1.56
CA ALA A 87 1.81 -0.19 -2.56
C ALA A 87 2.18 1.17 -1.93
N PHE A 88 1.62 1.49 -0.77
CA PHE A 88 1.99 2.69 0.00
C PHE A 88 3.41 2.60 0.54
N ALA A 89 3.84 1.44 1.02
CA ALA A 89 5.24 1.21 1.42
C ALA A 89 6.21 1.46 0.25
N LEU A 90 5.94 0.88 -0.93
CA LEU A 90 6.75 1.07 -2.14
C LEU A 90 6.84 2.54 -2.55
N SER A 91 5.73 3.27 -2.48
CA SER A 91 5.67 4.69 -2.87
C SER A 91 6.20 5.66 -1.79
N GLY A 92 6.54 5.17 -0.60
CA GLY A 92 7.03 5.99 0.52
C GLY A 92 5.94 6.82 1.18
N ASP A 93 4.71 6.29 1.23
CA ASP A 93 3.57 6.88 1.94
C ASP A 93 3.33 6.16 3.27
N VAL A 94 4.12 6.52 4.27
CA VAL A 94 4.19 5.78 5.53
C VAL A 94 2.85 5.79 6.28
N GLU A 95 2.17 6.94 6.34
CA GLU A 95 0.89 7.07 7.05
C GLU A 95 -0.17 6.15 6.44
N SER A 96 -0.34 6.21 5.12
CA SER A 96 -1.32 5.38 4.43
C SER A 96 -0.94 3.89 4.46
N CYS A 97 0.36 3.56 4.44
CA CYS A 97 0.84 2.19 4.64
C CYS A 97 0.42 1.65 6.01
N LEU A 98 0.71 2.40 7.09
CA LEU A 98 0.36 2.01 8.45
C LEU A 98 -1.15 1.91 8.64
N ALA A 99 -1.93 2.82 8.05
CA ALA A 99 -3.39 2.74 8.09
C ALA A 99 -3.91 1.42 7.49
N MET A 100 -3.40 1.02 6.31
CA MET A 100 -3.83 -0.23 5.68
C MET A 100 -3.33 -1.48 6.42
N ARG A 101 -2.12 -1.45 7.00
CA ARG A 101 -1.62 -2.53 7.87
C ARG A 101 -2.49 -2.69 9.11
N TYR A 102 -2.92 -1.60 9.72
CA TYR A 102 -3.85 -1.63 10.85
C TYR A 102 -5.18 -2.29 10.46
N GLU A 103 -5.77 -1.89 9.34
CA GLU A 103 -7.01 -2.50 8.84
C GLU A 103 -6.87 -4.00 8.60
N ALA A 104 -5.75 -4.45 8.01
CA ALA A 104 -5.48 -5.88 7.81
C ALA A 104 -5.34 -6.64 9.13
N LEU A 105 -4.63 -6.08 10.13
CA LEU A 105 -4.47 -6.68 11.46
C LEU A 105 -5.82 -6.81 12.18
N VAL A 106 -6.61 -5.74 12.24
CA VAL A 106 -7.93 -5.75 12.88
C VAL A 106 -8.86 -6.76 12.20
N LEU A 107 -8.83 -6.83 10.87
CA LEU A 107 -9.68 -7.75 10.14
C LEU A 107 -9.30 -9.21 10.39
N ARG A 108 -8.00 -9.53 10.36
CA ARG A 108 -7.48 -10.87 10.66
C ARG A 108 -7.84 -11.30 12.08
N GLU A 109 -7.61 -10.44 13.07
CA GLU A 109 -7.95 -10.72 14.47
C GLU A 109 -9.46 -10.95 14.67
N ALA A 110 -10.31 -10.16 14.01
CA ALA A 110 -11.76 -10.24 14.18
C ALA A 110 -12.43 -11.38 13.40
N LYS A 111 -11.85 -11.83 12.28
CA LYS A 111 -12.51 -12.74 11.31
C LYS A 111 -11.76 -14.04 11.03
N TYR A 112 -10.47 -14.09 11.35
CA TYR A 112 -9.58 -15.18 11.00
C TYR A 112 -8.81 -15.70 12.22
N SER A 113 -9.39 -15.57 13.43
CA SER A 113 -8.75 -16.03 14.67
C SER A 113 -8.37 -17.50 14.67
N ASP A 114 -9.16 -18.33 13.97
CA ASP A 114 -9.02 -19.79 13.90
C ASP A 114 -8.19 -20.27 12.70
N ASP A 115 -7.83 -19.35 11.78
CA ASP A 115 -6.99 -19.64 10.62
C ASP A 115 -5.52 -19.41 11.00
N LEU A 116 -4.74 -20.49 11.08
CA LEU A 116 -3.34 -20.43 11.52
C LEU A 116 -2.44 -19.59 10.59
N ASP A 117 -2.76 -19.51 9.30
CA ASP A 117 -1.97 -18.74 8.33
C ASP A 117 -2.29 -17.25 8.41
N LEU A 118 -3.46 -16.90 8.95
CA LEU A 118 -3.95 -15.52 9.09
C LEU A 118 -4.04 -15.06 10.55
N HIS A 119 -3.66 -15.92 11.50
CA HIS A 119 -3.66 -15.61 12.91
C HIS A 119 -2.71 -14.44 13.18
N VAL A 120 -3.21 -13.44 13.91
CA VAL A 120 -2.40 -12.26 14.29
C VAL A 120 -1.72 -12.56 15.61
N PHE A 121 -0.41 -12.71 15.57
CA PHE A 121 0.38 -12.89 16.79
C PHE A 121 0.59 -11.56 17.52
N HIS A 122 0.76 -11.62 18.84
CA HIS A 122 1.01 -10.43 19.65
C HIS A 122 2.26 -9.66 19.18
N GLU A 123 3.28 -10.38 18.71
CA GLU A 123 4.51 -9.82 18.16
C GLU A 123 4.27 -8.96 16.91
N GLU A 124 3.25 -9.28 16.08
CA GLU A 124 2.89 -8.46 14.93
C GLU A 124 2.33 -7.11 15.39
N TRP A 125 1.48 -7.11 16.43
CA TRP A 125 0.96 -5.88 17.03
C TRP A 125 2.06 -5.03 17.67
N LEU A 126 3.01 -5.65 18.36
CA LEU A 126 4.17 -4.95 18.93
C LEU A 126 5.05 -4.33 17.84
N THR A 127 5.30 -5.08 16.77
CA THR A 127 6.08 -4.57 15.62
C THR A 127 5.36 -3.39 14.98
N PHE A 128 4.05 -3.49 14.76
CA PHE A 128 3.26 -2.39 14.21
C PHE A 128 3.24 -1.16 15.13
N ALA A 129 3.15 -1.35 16.45
CA ALA A 129 3.22 -0.26 17.42
C ALA A 129 4.58 0.46 17.35
N GLN A 130 5.67 -0.31 17.32
CA GLN A 130 7.03 0.23 17.21
C GLN A 130 7.23 0.98 15.89
N ASP A 131 6.83 0.39 14.75
CA ASP A 131 6.87 1.04 13.44
C ASP A 131 6.09 2.37 13.44
N SER A 132 4.93 2.39 14.11
CA SER A 132 4.10 3.60 14.22
C SER A 132 4.77 4.68 15.07
N LEU A 133 5.42 4.30 16.18
CA LEU A 133 6.16 5.22 17.05
C LEU A 133 7.37 5.82 16.34
N ASP A 134 8.17 4.99 15.66
CA ASP A 134 9.39 5.41 14.96
C ASP A 134 9.08 6.40 13.83
N ASN A 135 7.86 6.35 13.28
CA ASN A 135 7.40 7.26 12.24
C ASN A 135 6.54 8.43 12.79
N GLY A 136 6.44 8.58 14.12
CA GLY A 136 5.78 9.72 14.77
C GLY A 136 4.25 9.64 14.85
N PHE A 137 3.65 8.48 14.57
CA PHE A 137 2.20 8.25 14.62
C PHE A 137 1.73 7.76 15.98
N TYR A 138 1.97 8.56 17.02
CA TYR A 138 1.72 8.20 18.43
C TYR A 138 0.25 7.88 18.74
N THR A 139 -0.70 8.50 18.04
CA THR A 139 -2.14 8.26 18.23
C THR A 139 -2.60 6.89 17.73
N ILE A 140 -1.85 6.30 16.79
CA ILE A 140 -2.07 4.95 16.29
C ILE A 140 -1.45 3.95 17.25
N ALA A 141 -0.23 4.21 17.73
CA ALA A 141 0.46 3.36 18.70
C ALA A 141 -0.27 3.28 20.05
N SER A 142 -0.86 4.37 20.53
CA SER A 142 -1.50 4.41 21.85
C SER A 142 -2.77 3.57 21.95
N LYS A 143 -3.46 3.30 20.84
CA LYS A 143 -4.65 2.42 20.82
C LYS A 143 -4.32 0.98 21.23
N LEU A 144 -3.08 0.55 21.02
CA LEU A 144 -2.63 -0.83 21.26
C LEU A 144 -2.31 -1.11 22.73
N VAL A 145 -2.05 -0.07 23.53
CA VAL A 145 -1.79 -0.20 24.98
C VAL A 145 -3.08 -0.53 25.76
N SER A 146 -4.24 -0.48 25.11
CA SER A 146 -5.55 -0.80 25.71
C SER A 146 -6.09 -2.20 25.37
N VAL A 147 -5.36 -3.01 24.58
CA VAL A 147 -5.78 -4.35 24.12
C VAL A 147 -4.88 -5.47 24.69
N VAL A 148 -3.90 -5.12 25.55
CA VAL A 148 -3.06 -6.08 26.29
C VAL A 148 -3.49 -6.14 27.75
#